data_AF-A0A7S2MPB5-F1
#
_entry.id   AF-A0A7S2MPB5-F1
#
_cell.length_a   1.000
_cell.length_b   1.000
_cell.length_c   1.000
_cell.angle_alpha   90.00
_cell.angle_beta   90.00
_cell.angle_gamma   90.00
#
_symmetry.space_group_name_H-M   'P 1'
#
loop_
_entity.id
_entity.type
_entity.pdbx_description
1 polymer ?
#
loop_
_entity_poly.entity_id
_entity_poly.type
_entity_poly.pdbx_seq_one_letter_code
_entity_poly.pdbx_strand_id
1 'polypeptide(L)'
;RWIERYKAALPAHLPETARLPADDLTMVASGVMDALLFAGGLSVPTVLSFALTVPYSKWGEEELPKDFCLCDVSTLPGYLWEIIRRFAPVTAVVVQDRSHGTAPDQREYLNLQMAQRDPAAWGPDSGAFVPRRVSEYHRLSVGFAEPALAPGLADGHARACPARDLALAMSLAFMREFVRTVESDATPSRDMHR
;
A
#
# COMPACT_ATOMS: atom_id res chain seq x y z
N ARG A 1 -19.85 -11.18 -15.83
CA ARG A 1 -18.74 -12.17 -15.72
C ARG A 1 -17.93 -11.99 -14.43
N TRP A 2 -17.47 -10.78 -14.09
CA TRP A 2 -16.72 -10.55 -12.84
C TRP A 2 -17.59 -10.67 -11.59
N ILE A 3 -18.79 -10.10 -11.61
CA ILE A 3 -19.73 -10.16 -10.48
C ILE A 3 -20.01 -11.60 -10.01
N GLU A 4 -20.18 -12.55 -10.92
CA GLU A 4 -20.41 -13.96 -10.59
C GLU A 4 -19.19 -14.60 -9.90
N ARG A 5 -17.97 -14.16 -10.21
CA ARG A 5 -16.77 -14.61 -9.51
C ARG A 5 -16.74 -14.10 -8.07
N TYR A 6 -17.12 -12.84 -7.85
CA TYR A 6 -17.23 -12.28 -6.51
C TYR A 6 -18.33 -13.00 -5.70
N LYS A 7 -19.51 -13.22 -6.30
CA LYS A 7 -20.61 -13.96 -5.66
C LYS A 7 -20.20 -15.37 -5.24
N ALA A 8 -19.43 -16.07 -6.07
CA ALA A 8 -18.91 -17.41 -5.74
C ALA A 8 -17.84 -17.40 -4.64
N ALA A 9 -17.03 -16.33 -4.54
CA ALA A 9 -15.96 -16.23 -3.55
C ALA A 9 -16.43 -15.74 -2.18
N LEU A 10 -17.46 -14.89 -2.13
CA LEU A 10 -17.94 -14.25 -0.90
C LEU A 10 -18.24 -15.22 0.25
N PRO A 11 -18.95 -16.35 0.05
CA PRO A 11 -19.25 -17.30 1.13
C PRO A 11 -18.00 -17.92 1.79
N ALA A 12 -16.88 -18.00 1.07
CA ALA A 12 -15.64 -18.53 1.62
C ALA A 12 -14.93 -17.55 2.58
N HIS A 13 -15.19 -16.25 2.42
CA HIS A 13 -14.56 -15.19 3.22
C HIS A 13 -15.51 -14.56 4.25
N LEU A 14 -16.80 -14.53 3.93
CA LEU A 14 -17.89 -13.99 4.73
C LEU A 14 -19.04 -15.01 4.75
N PRO A 15 -18.99 -16.05 5.60
CA PRO A 15 -19.95 -17.16 5.59
C PRO A 15 -21.41 -16.75 5.71
N GLU A 16 -21.69 -15.62 6.36
CA GLU A 16 -23.03 -15.02 6.46
C GLU A 16 -23.62 -14.66 5.09
N THR A 17 -22.79 -14.39 4.08
CA THR A 17 -23.24 -14.08 2.71
C THR A 17 -23.85 -15.28 2.00
N ALA A 18 -23.57 -16.52 2.44
CA ALA A 18 -24.14 -17.74 1.88
C ALA A 18 -25.67 -17.82 2.02
N ARG A 19 -26.24 -17.06 2.96
CA ARG A 19 -27.68 -17.04 3.28
C ARG A 19 -28.42 -15.88 2.62
N LEU A 20 -27.72 -15.00 1.91
CA LEU A 20 -28.33 -13.83 1.31
C LEU A 20 -29.20 -14.22 0.10
N PRO A 21 -30.34 -13.55 -0.11
CA PRO A 21 -31.05 -13.57 -1.38
C PRO A 21 -30.14 -13.22 -2.56
N ALA A 22 -30.47 -13.69 -3.76
CA ALA A 22 -29.63 -13.51 -4.94
C ALA A 22 -29.34 -12.04 -5.27
N ASP A 23 -30.33 -11.16 -5.07
CA ASP A 23 -30.20 -9.72 -5.34
C ASP A 23 -29.29 -9.05 -4.30
N ASP A 24 -29.46 -9.38 -3.01
CA ASP A 24 -28.61 -8.89 -1.93
C ASP A 24 -27.15 -9.35 -2.10
N LEU A 25 -26.94 -10.62 -2.45
CA LEU A 25 -25.61 -11.15 -2.75
C LEU A 25 -24.98 -10.43 -3.95
N THR A 26 -25.78 -10.06 -4.96
CA THR A 26 -25.32 -9.28 -6.11
C THR A 26 -24.93 -7.86 -5.70
N MET A 27 -25.72 -7.21 -4.84
CA MET A 27 -25.41 -5.89 -4.30
C MET A 27 -24.12 -5.90 -3.47
N VAL A 28 -23.95 -6.88 -2.58
CA VAL A 28 -22.71 -7.04 -1.78
C VAL A 28 -21.51 -7.29 -2.71
N ALA A 29 -21.64 -8.18 -3.69
CA ALA A 29 -20.58 -8.45 -4.65
C ALA A 29 -20.19 -7.19 -5.46
N SER A 30 -21.17 -6.36 -5.84
CA SER A 30 -20.90 -5.11 -6.55
C SER A 30 -20.18 -4.13 -5.63
N GLY A 31 -20.65 -3.96 -4.40
CA GLY A 31 -20.01 -3.08 -3.43
C GLY A 31 -18.56 -3.47 -3.12
N VAL A 32 -18.26 -4.77 -3.03
CA VAL A 32 -16.88 -5.25 -2.86
C VAL A 32 -16.03 -4.94 -4.09
N MET A 33 -16.54 -5.19 -5.30
CA MET A 33 -15.84 -4.86 -6.54
C MET A 33 -15.56 -3.36 -6.64
N ASP A 34 -16.56 -2.52 -6.35
CA ASP A 34 -16.44 -1.06 -6.38
C ASP A 34 -15.44 -0.56 -5.34
N ALA A 35 -15.47 -1.11 -4.11
CA ALA A 35 -14.52 -0.77 -3.06
C ALA A 35 -13.08 -1.11 -3.46
N LEU A 36 -12.84 -2.27 -4.09
CA LEU A 36 -11.51 -2.67 -4.55
C LEU A 36 -11.02 -1.79 -5.71
N LEU A 37 -11.89 -1.48 -6.67
CA LEU A 37 -11.56 -0.59 -7.78
C LEU A 37 -11.27 0.84 -7.30
N PHE A 38 -12.07 1.37 -6.39
CA PHE A 38 -11.88 2.69 -5.81
C PHE A 38 -10.58 2.75 -5.00
N ALA A 39 -10.41 1.86 -4.01
CA ALA A 39 -9.24 1.88 -3.13
C ALA A 39 -7.94 1.61 -3.90
N GLY A 40 -7.93 0.60 -4.78
CA GLY A 40 -6.78 0.24 -5.60
C GLY A 40 -6.48 1.28 -6.69
N GLY A 41 -7.52 1.81 -7.34
CA GLY A 41 -7.43 2.82 -8.39
C GLY A 41 -6.91 4.17 -7.91
N LEU A 42 -7.00 4.47 -6.62
CA LEU A 42 -6.33 5.61 -6.00
C LEU A 42 -4.93 5.24 -5.51
N SER A 43 -4.81 4.15 -4.73
CA SER A 43 -3.58 3.87 -3.99
C SER A 43 -2.40 3.50 -4.89
N VAL A 44 -2.61 2.63 -5.89
CA VAL A 44 -1.52 2.16 -6.77
C VAL A 44 -0.98 3.32 -7.64
N PRO A 45 -1.82 4.13 -8.31
CA PRO A 45 -1.33 5.30 -9.04
C PRO A 45 -0.67 6.37 -8.17
N THR A 46 -1.11 6.56 -6.92
CA THR A 46 -0.43 7.47 -5.98
C THR A 46 0.99 6.98 -5.66
N VAL A 47 1.16 5.68 -5.34
CA VAL A 47 2.50 5.10 -5.10
C VAL A 47 3.38 5.26 -6.33
N LEU A 48 2.86 4.95 -7.53
CA LEU A 48 3.62 5.09 -8.77
C LEU A 48 3.99 6.54 -9.08
N SER A 49 3.06 7.47 -8.86
CA SER A 49 3.32 8.91 -9.02
C SER A 49 4.49 9.35 -8.15
N PHE A 50 4.49 9.03 -6.84
CA PHE A 50 5.62 9.36 -5.97
C PHE A 50 6.90 8.62 -6.37
N ALA A 51 6.82 7.32 -6.69
CA ALA A 51 7.97 6.53 -7.08
C ALA A 51 8.66 7.06 -8.35
N LEU A 52 7.90 7.61 -9.29
CA LEU A 52 8.42 8.25 -10.49
C LEU A 52 8.91 9.67 -10.21
N THR A 53 8.15 10.48 -9.48
CA THR A 53 8.43 11.92 -9.37
C THR A 53 9.52 12.27 -8.35
N VAL A 54 9.63 11.52 -7.24
CA VAL A 54 10.59 11.81 -6.17
C VAL A 54 12.02 11.94 -6.70
N PRO A 55 12.55 11.01 -7.52
CA PRO A 55 13.92 11.10 -8.04
C PRO A 55 14.18 12.28 -8.98
N TYR A 56 13.14 12.84 -9.60
CA TYR A 56 13.24 13.99 -10.52
C TYR A 56 12.70 15.29 -9.88
N SER A 57 12.51 15.30 -8.57
CA SER A 57 12.01 16.47 -7.84
C SER A 57 13.13 17.14 -7.06
N LYS A 58 12.99 18.45 -6.83
CA LYS A 58 13.87 19.19 -5.93
C LYS A 58 13.94 18.58 -4.52
N TRP A 59 12.80 18.04 -4.03
CA TRP A 59 12.78 17.34 -2.76
C TRP A 59 13.68 16.11 -2.78
N GLY A 60 13.66 15.33 -3.87
CA GLY A 60 14.52 14.17 -4.02
C GLY A 60 16.00 14.51 -4.11
N GLU A 61 16.36 15.62 -4.77
CA GLU A 61 17.73 16.13 -4.82
C GLU A 61 18.30 16.42 -3.41
N GLU A 62 17.43 16.87 -2.49
CA GLU A 62 17.81 17.25 -1.12
C GLU A 62 17.78 16.06 -0.15
N GLU A 63 16.85 15.12 -0.34
CA GLU A 63 16.48 14.13 0.69
C GLU A 63 16.83 12.67 0.34
N LEU A 64 17.11 12.36 -0.93
CA LEU A 64 17.57 11.03 -1.31
C LEU A 64 19.05 10.83 -0.96
N PRO A 65 19.50 9.57 -0.74
CA PRO A 65 20.92 9.26 -0.66
C PRO A 65 21.68 9.81 -1.87
N LYS A 66 22.87 10.37 -1.67
CA LYS A 66 23.64 11.04 -2.75
C LYS A 66 24.03 10.10 -3.90
N ASP A 67 24.08 8.81 -3.61
CA ASP A 67 24.38 7.71 -4.53
C ASP A 67 23.11 6.99 -5.02
N PHE A 68 21.92 7.53 -4.72
CA PHE A 68 20.66 6.94 -5.18
C PHE A 68 20.57 7.00 -6.71
N CYS A 69 20.27 5.85 -7.32
CA CYS A 69 19.98 5.75 -8.75
C CYS A 69 18.72 4.92 -8.97
N LEU A 70 17.75 5.48 -9.70
CA LEU A 70 16.60 4.75 -10.24
C LEU A 70 16.99 3.96 -11.50
N CYS A 71 18.12 3.25 -11.46
CA CYS A 71 18.62 2.39 -12.53
C CYS A 71 18.82 0.94 -12.05
N ASP A 72 19.00 0.72 -10.75
CA ASP A 72 19.20 -0.63 -10.23
C ASP A 72 17.88 -1.31 -9.88
N VAL A 73 17.44 -2.22 -10.75
CA VAL A 73 16.25 -3.07 -10.57
C VAL A 73 16.25 -3.85 -9.24
N SER A 74 17.43 -4.20 -8.71
CA SER A 74 17.55 -4.97 -7.46
C SER A 74 17.17 -4.15 -6.22
N THR A 75 17.28 -2.81 -6.29
CA THR A 75 16.95 -1.90 -5.19
C THR A 75 15.48 -1.46 -5.18
N LEU A 76 14.77 -1.62 -6.31
CA LEU A 76 13.38 -1.21 -6.48
C LEU A 76 12.41 -1.71 -5.39
N PRO A 77 12.51 -2.95 -4.88
CA PRO A 77 11.62 -3.41 -3.81
C PRO A 77 11.77 -2.56 -2.55
N GLY A 78 13.00 -2.29 -2.10
CA GLY A 78 13.24 -1.46 -0.91
C GLY A 78 12.82 -0.01 -1.13
N TYR A 79 13.10 0.53 -2.33
CA TYR A 79 12.67 1.86 -2.73
C TYR A 79 11.14 2.04 -2.72
N LEU A 80 10.39 1.11 -3.32
CA LEU A 80 8.93 1.17 -3.33
C LEU A 80 8.33 1.08 -1.93
N TRP A 81 8.87 0.23 -1.08
CA TRP A 81 8.47 0.17 0.32
C TRP A 81 8.76 1.48 1.07
N GLU A 82 9.90 2.12 0.79
CA GLU A 82 10.22 3.43 1.38
C GLU A 82 9.29 4.55 0.88
N ILE A 83 8.88 4.50 -0.40
CA ILE A 83 7.84 5.39 -0.94
C ILE A 83 6.52 5.20 -0.18
N ILE A 84 6.08 3.96 0.03
CA ILE A 84 4.84 3.66 0.79
C ILE A 84 4.96 4.12 2.25
N ARG A 85 6.15 3.98 2.85
CA ARG A 85 6.41 4.40 4.24
C ARG A 85 6.38 5.93 4.37
N ARG A 86 7.05 6.64 3.47
CA ARG A 86 7.24 8.10 3.54
C ARG A 86 6.05 8.88 3.00
N PHE A 87 5.47 8.39 1.91
CA PHE A 87 4.39 9.00 1.13
C PHE A 87 3.19 8.04 1.07
N ALA A 88 2.67 7.70 2.26
CA ALA A 88 1.61 6.72 2.39
C ALA A 88 0.38 7.09 1.54
N PRO A 89 -0.08 6.23 0.61
CA PRO A 89 -1.26 6.50 -0.20
C PRO A 89 -2.54 6.53 0.65
N VAL A 90 -2.53 5.83 1.78
CA VAL A 90 -3.59 5.87 2.81
C VAL A 90 -2.95 6.35 4.11
N THR A 91 -3.41 7.50 4.61
CA THR A 91 -2.81 8.14 5.79
C THR A 91 -3.42 7.68 7.10
N ALA A 92 -4.68 7.23 7.10
CA ALA A 92 -5.37 6.76 8.29
C ALA A 92 -6.41 5.69 7.97
N VAL A 93 -6.70 4.85 8.96
CA VAL A 93 -7.84 3.92 8.96
C VAL A 93 -8.75 4.22 10.14
N VAL A 94 -10.05 4.07 9.94
CA VAL A 94 -11.04 4.28 11.00
C VAL A 94 -11.32 2.94 11.68
N VAL A 95 -11.20 2.92 13.00
CA VAL A 95 -11.60 1.79 13.83
C VAL A 95 -12.71 2.21 14.78
N GLN A 96 -13.54 1.25 15.17
CA GLN A 96 -14.54 1.45 16.21
C GLN A 96 -13.95 0.90 17.50
N ASP A 97 -13.56 1.81 18.40
CA ASP A 97 -13.20 1.43 19.76
C ASP A 97 -14.50 1.13 20.52
N ARG A 98 -14.65 -0.14 20.90
CA ARG A 98 -15.83 -0.60 21.63
C ARG A 98 -15.62 -0.23 23.07
N SER A 99 -16.44 0.69 23.57
CA SER A 99 -16.34 1.00 24.98
C SER A 99 -16.81 -0.20 25.79
N HIS A 100 -16.00 -0.64 26.74
CA HIS A 100 -16.40 -1.67 27.69
C HIS A 100 -17.15 -0.97 28.85
N GLY A 101 -18.48 -0.96 28.85
CA GLY A 101 -19.29 -0.39 29.93
C GLY A 101 -20.48 0.46 29.47
N THR A 102 -20.69 1.62 30.10
CA THR A 102 -21.85 2.52 29.88
C THR A 102 -21.58 3.67 28.91
N ALA A 103 -20.38 3.77 28.34
CA ALA A 103 -20.06 4.80 27.37
C ALA A 103 -20.56 4.40 25.96
N PRO A 104 -20.73 5.36 25.03
CA PRO A 104 -20.92 5.03 23.63
C PRO A 104 -19.61 4.59 23.00
N ASP A 105 -19.69 3.70 22.01
CA ASP A 105 -18.55 3.36 21.14
C ASP A 105 -17.96 4.62 20.49
N GLN A 106 -16.63 4.67 20.40
CA GLN A 106 -15.92 5.78 19.79
C GLN A 106 -15.37 5.38 18.41
N ARG A 107 -15.32 6.34 17.49
CA ARG A 107 -14.62 6.18 16.22
C ARG A 107 -13.25 6.79 16.36
N GLU A 108 -12.23 5.96 16.24
CA GLU A 108 -10.84 6.39 16.32
C GLU A 108 -10.19 6.38 14.93
N TYR A 109 -9.29 7.33 14.71
CA TYR A 109 -8.49 7.43 13.49
C TYR A 109 -7.07 6.97 13.80
N LEU A 110 -6.70 5.79 13.32
CA LEU A 110 -5.33 5.29 13.43
C LEU A 110 -4.50 5.94 12.32
N ASN A 111 -3.59 6.84 12.69
CA ASN A 111 -2.75 7.58 11.75
C ASN A 111 -1.56 6.73 11.28
N LEU A 112 -1.77 5.99 10.20
CA LEU A 112 -0.75 5.15 9.57
C LEU A 112 0.47 5.97 9.11
N GLN A 113 0.27 7.19 8.63
CA GLN A 113 1.37 8.02 8.14
C GLN A 113 2.33 8.44 9.28
N MET A 114 1.81 8.68 10.48
CA MET A 114 2.63 8.94 11.66
C MET A 114 3.29 7.66 12.16
N ALA A 115 2.53 6.57 12.27
CA ALA A 115 3.05 5.28 12.73
C ALA A 115 4.20 4.75 11.85
N GLN A 116 4.13 4.94 10.53
CA GLN A 116 5.20 4.59 9.59
C GLN A 116 6.47 5.46 9.70
N ARG A 117 6.45 6.50 10.54
CA ARG A 117 7.58 7.41 10.81
C ARG A 117 7.91 7.49 12.30
N ASP A 118 7.34 6.63 13.12
CA ASP A 118 7.57 6.60 14.56
C ASP A 118 9.04 6.21 14.85
N PRO A 119 9.85 7.09 15.47
CA PRO A 119 11.24 6.79 15.81
C PRO A 119 11.38 5.64 16.82
N ALA A 120 10.34 5.32 17.61
CA ALA A 120 10.36 4.17 18.51
C ALA A 120 10.39 2.84 17.75
N ALA A 121 9.78 2.77 16.56
CA ALA A 121 9.75 1.58 15.72
C ALA A 121 10.85 1.61 14.63
N TRP A 122 11.04 2.76 14.00
CA TRP A 122 11.91 2.93 12.83
C TRP A 122 13.32 3.46 13.16
N GLY A 123 13.57 3.83 14.42
CA GLY A 123 14.88 4.33 14.85
C GLY A 123 15.09 5.82 14.57
N PRO A 124 16.31 6.33 14.82
CA PRO A 124 16.61 7.76 14.76
C PRO A 124 16.52 8.37 13.35
N ASP A 125 16.59 7.54 12.30
CA ASP A 125 16.45 7.96 10.90
C ASP A 125 15.02 7.81 10.35
N SER A 126 14.01 7.61 11.23
CA SER A 126 12.61 7.44 10.83
C SER A 126 12.07 8.61 9.98
N GLY A 127 12.66 9.80 10.19
CA GLY A 127 12.38 11.03 9.46
C GLY A 127 13.08 11.18 8.11
N ALA A 128 14.06 10.34 7.78
CA ALA A 128 14.80 10.39 6.51
C ALA A 128 14.24 9.38 5.48
N PHE A 129 14.60 9.56 4.20
CA PHE A 129 14.30 8.58 3.15
C PHE A 129 15.45 7.58 3.04
N VAL A 130 15.25 6.38 3.59
CA VAL A 130 16.29 5.34 3.65
C VAL A 130 15.68 4.04 3.13
N PRO A 131 15.94 3.65 1.87
CA PRO A 131 15.56 2.33 1.38
C PRO A 131 16.21 1.23 2.23
N ARG A 132 15.39 0.47 2.95
CA ARG A 132 15.83 -0.61 3.85
C ARG A 132 15.68 -1.98 3.17
N ARG A 133 16.14 -3.04 3.86
CA ARG A 133 15.86 -4.41 3.42
C ARG A 133 14.35 -4.69 3.51
N VAL A 134 13.79 -5.36 2.51
CA VAL A 134 12.35 -5.70 2.45
C VAL A 134 11.86 -6.40 3.73
N SER A 135 12.68 -7.28 4.31
CA SER A 135 12.36 -7.97 5.57
C SER A 135 12.07 -7.03 6.74
N GLU A 136 12.65 -5.83 6.74
CA GLU A 136 12.43 -4.83 7.77
C GLU A 136 11.06 -4.17 7.63
N TYR A 137 10.65 -3.85 6.39
CA TYR A 137 9.30 -3.38 6.10
C TYR A 137 8.23 -4.42 6.43
N HIS A 138 8.46 -5.69 6.09
CA HIS A 138 7.54 -6.77 6.46
C HIS A 138 7.35 -6.89 7.99
N ARG A 139 8.35 -6.50 8.78
CA ARG A 139 8.28 -6.54 10.25
C ARG A 139 7.62 -5.30 10.85
N LEU A 140 7.89 -4.12 10.30
CA LEU A 140 7.58 -2.84 10.94
C LEU A 140 6.47 -2.04 10.25
N SER A 141 6.21 -2.27 8.96
CA SER A 141 5.23 -1.48 8.22
C SER A 141 3.81 -1.78 8.68
N VAL A 142 3.06 -0.70 8.86
CA VAL A 142 1.61 -0.73 9.08
C VAL A 142 0.85 -0.12 7.90
N GLY A 143 1.52 0.17 6.78
CA GLY A 143 0.95 0.89 5.63
C GLY A 143 -0.21 0.17 4.95
N PHE A 144 -0.33 -1.14 5.16
CA PHE A 144 -1.43 -1.97 4.68
C PHE A 144 -2.37 -2.47 5.79
N ALA A 145 -2.24 -1.90 7.01
CA ALA A 145 -3.01 -2.28 8.19
C ALA A 145 -2.93 -3.79 8.56
N GLU A 146 -1.81 -4.44 8.22
CA GLU A 146 -1.59 -5.88 8.44
C GLU A 146 -1.69 -6.37 9.89
N PRO A 147 -1.40 -5.57 10.93
CA PRO A 147 -1.65 -6.01 12.30
C PRO A 147 -3.09 -6.46 12.58
N ALA A 148 -4.07 -6.05 11.75
CA ALA A 148 -5.43 -6.57 11.80
C ALA A 148 -5.54 -8.07 11.48
N LEU A 149 -4.51 -8.68 10.88
CA LEU A 149 -4.41 -10.11 10.57
C LEU A 149 -3.58 -10.88 11.60
N ALA A 150 -3.23 -10.27 12.74
CA ALA A 150 -2.46 -10.97 13.77
C ALA A 150 -3.22 -12.21 14.29
N PRO A 151 -2.52 -13.27 14.76
CA PRO A 151 -3.16 -14.44 15.34
C PRO A 151 -4.17 -14.08 16.43
N GLY A 152 -5.40 -14.57 16.31
CA GLY A 152 -6.49 -14.25 17.24
C GLY A 152 -7.29 -12.99 16.91
N LEU A 153 -6.84 -12.17 15.95
CA LEU A 153 -7.56 -10.99 15.44
C LEU A 153 -8.06 -11.18 13.99
N ALA A 154 -7.43 -12.07 13.22
CA ALA A 154 -7.79 -12.33 11.84
C ALA A 154 -9.16 -13.01 11.71
N ASP A 155 -10.12 -12.30 11.13
CA ASP A 155 -11.41 -12.83 10.67
C ASP A 155 -11.81 -12.21 9.32
N GLY A 156 -12.98 -12.58 8.79
CA GLY A 156 -13.50 -12.02 7.52
C GLY A 156 -13.76 -10.52 7.55
N HIS A 157 -13.77 -9.90 8.74
CA HIS A 157 -13.97 -8.46 8.95
C HIS A 157 -12.67 -7.71 9.26
N ALA A 158 -11.52 -8.39 9.27
CA ALA A 158 -10.22 -7.78 9.44
C ALA A 158 -10.00 -6.69 8.37
N ARG A 159 -9.57 -5.51 8.81
CA ARG A 159 -9.48 -4.31 7.98
C ARG A 159 -8.09 -4.11 7.35
N ALA A 160 -7.33 -5.19 7.20
CA ALA A 160 -6.09 -5.15 6.44
C ALA A 160 -6.39 -4.99 4.94
N CYS A 161 -5.46 -4.41 4.18
CA CYS A 161 -5.59 -4.29 2.74
C CYS A 161 -5.67 -5.69 2.10
N PRO A 162 -6.78 -6.08 1.46
CA PRO A 162 -6.94 -7.41 0.88
C PRO A 162 -6.09 -7.62 -0.38
N ALA A 163 -5.54 -6.55 -0.94
CA ALA A 163 -4.82 -6.54 -2.20
C ALA A 163 -3.36 -6.06 -2.06
N ARG A 164 -2.75 -6.15 -0.85
CA ARG A 164 -1.36 -5.72 -0.60
C ARG A 164 -0.40 -6.29 -1.64
N ASP A 165 -0.39 -7.61 -1.78
CA ASP A 165 0.58 -8.31 -2.63
C ASP A 165 0.35 -7.97 -4.10
N LEU A 166 -0.91 -7.81 -4.51
CA LEU A 166 -1.26 -7.36 -5.86
C LEU A 166 -0.78 -5.93 -6.10
N ALA A 167 -1.00 -5.00 -5.16
CA ALA A 167 -0.55 -3.62 -5.27
C ALA A 167 0.97 -3.54 -5.41
N LEU A 168 1.72 -4.24 -4.55
CA LEU A 168 3.18 -4.29 -4.60
C LEU A 168 3.67 -4.92 -5.91
N ALA A 169 3.04 -6.02 -6.36
CA ALA A 169 3.40 -6.68 -7.61
C ALA A 169 3.17 -5.77 -8.83
N MET A 170 2.03 -5.08 -8.89
CA MET A 170 1.72 -4.13 -9.96
C MET A 170 2.71 -2.97 -9.97
N SER A 171 2.96 -2.34 -8.81
CA SER A 171 3.90 -1.23 -8.71
C SER A 171 5.32 -1.65 -9.08
N LEU A 172 5.79 -2.81 -8.60
CA LEU A 172 7.13 -3.31 -8.90
C LEU A 172 7.28 -3.72 -10.36
N ALA A 173 6.27 -4.37 -10.95
CA ALA A 173 6.30 -4.71 -12.36
C ALA A 173 6.40 -3.47 -13.25
N PHE A 174 5.61 -2.44 -12.95
CA PHE A 174 5.67 -1.17 -13.65
C PHE A 174 7.05 -0.50 -13.51
N MET A 175 7.56 -0.35 -12.28
CA MET A 175 8.86 0.30 -12.06
C MET A 175 10.02 -0.45 -12.72
N ARG A 176 9.98 -1.78 -12.70
CA ARG A 176 10.99 -2.61 -13.39
C ARG A 176 11.01 -2.35 -14.88
N GLU A 177 9.83 -2.27 -15.50
CA GLU A 177 9.75 -2.00 -16.93
C GLU A 177 10.19 -0.57 -17.25
N PHE A 178 9.74 0.41 -16.44
CA PHE A 178 10.16 1.80 -16.60
C PHE A 178 11.69 1.94 -16.59
N VAL A 179 12.36 1.35 -15.60
CA VAL A 179 13.82 1.41 -15.48
C VAL A 179 14.50 0.77 -16.68
N ARG A 180 14.05 -0.41 -17.12
CA ARG A 180 14.62 -1.09 -18.30
C ARG A 180 14.48 -0.26 -19.57
N THR A 181 13.33 0.37 -19.78
CA THR A 181 13.09 1.20 -20.98
C THR A 181 13.98 2.43 -20.98
N VAL A 182 14.14 3.09 -19.82
CA VAL A 182 15.05 4.24 -19.69
C VAL A 182 16.50 3.83 -19.96
N GLU A 183 16.92 2.65 -19.51
CA GLU A 183 18.25 2.10 -19.81
C GLU A 183 18.43 1.74 -21.29
N SER A 184 17.40 1.17 -21.94
CA SER A 184 17.48 0.80 -23.36
C SER A 184 17.43 2.01 -24.30
N ASP A 185 16.68 3.04 -23.92
CA ASP A 185 16.58 4.30 -24.67
C ASP A 185 17.82 5.18 -24.48
N ALA A 186 18.65 4.91 -23.46
CA ALA A 186 20.00 5.44 -23.30
C ALA A 186 20.97 4.84 -24.34
N THR A 187 20.63 4.93 -25.62
CA THR A 187 21.62 4.97 -26.71
C THR A 187 22.54 6.18 -26.43
N PRO A 188 23.87 6.11 -26.64
CA PRO A 188 24.80 7.21 -26.30
C PRO A 188 24.61 8.41 -27.25
N SER A 189 23.53 9.14 -27.04
CA SER A 189 23.28 10.46 -27.60
C SER A 189 23.50 11.45 -26.46
N ARG A 190 24.53 12.26 -26.65
CA ARG A 190 24.91 13.41 -25.82
C ARG A 190 23.71 14.19 -25.28
N ASP A 191 23.91 14.72 -24.08
CA ASP A 191 23.16 15.80 -23.44
C ASP A 191 21.78 15.44 -22.87
N MET A 192 21.78 14.94 -21.64
CA MET A 192 20.68 15.18 -20.70
C MET A 192 21.22 15.68 -19.35
N HIS A 193 22.00 16.75 -19.42
CA HIS A 193 22.23 17.69 -18.32
C HIS A 193 21.92 19.09 -18.82
N ARG A 194 20.65 19.51 -18.70
CA ARG A 194 20.25 20.91 -18.47
C ARG A 194 18.94 20.94 -17.72
#